data_AF-A0A815YPM0-F1
#
_entry.id   AF-A0A815YPM0-F1
#
_cell.length_a   1.000
_cell.length_b   1.000
_cell.length_c   1.000
_cell.angle_alpha   90.00
_cell.angle_beta   90.00
_cell.angle_gamma   90.00
#
_symmetry.space_group_name_H-M   'P 1'
#
loop_
_entity.id
_entity.type
_entity.pdbx_description
1 polymer ?
#
loop_
_entity_poly.entity_id
_entity_poly.type
_entity_poly.pdbx_seq_one_letter_code
_entity_poly.pdbx_strand_id
1 'polypeptide(L)'
;MATINNNSISLEPIALIGMSCEFAGDIHSPNDLWDALKESRDVGSTTPIDRFDLESFAAHMLNMDNDGQLRQKLLRADAEPAGIDPCHRLLILKFVDLLDGDGYSVEKMSGTKTSVHTG
;
A
#
# COMPACT_ATOMS: atom_id res chain seq x y z
N MET A 1 49.42 6.72 -25.04
CA MET A 1 48.20 7.47 -25.42
C MET A 1 47.03 6.57 -25.07
N ALA A 2 46.45 6.74 -23.87
CA ALA A 2 45.41 5.86 -23.36
C ALA A 2 44.05 6.30 -23.93
N THR A 3 43.35 5.38 -24.59
CA THR A 3 41.99 5.57 -25.08
C THR A 3 41.05 5.66 -23.87
N ILE A 4 40.48 6.85 -23.64
CA ILE A 4 39.42 7.03 -22.64
C ILE A 4 38.15 6.48 -23.29
N ASN A 5 37.70 5.31 -22.85
CA ASN A 5 36.38 4.80 -23.23
C ASN A 5 35.33 5.71 -22.60
N ASN A 6 34.77 6.63 -23.40
CA ASN A 6 33.57 7.38 -23.07
C ASN A 6 32.38 6.41 -23.06
N ASN A 7 32.28 5.58 -22.02
CA ASN A 7 31.06 4.88 -21.70
C ASN A 7 30.11 5.94 -21.11
N SER A 8 29.48 6.73 -21.98
CA SER A 8 28.35 7.56 -21.57
C SER A 8 27.34 6.61 -20.94
N ILE A 9 27.18 6.71 -19.62
CA ILE A 9 26.06 6.06 -18.93
C ILE A 9 24.82 6.75 -19.49
N SER A 10 24.31 6.22 -20.60
CA SER A 10 23.03 6.62 -21.14
C SER A 10 22.02 6.03 -20.16
N LEU A 11 21.43 6.91 -19.35
CA LEU A 11 20.32 6.54 -18.49
C LEU A 11 19.17 6.15 -19.43
N GLU A 12 18.98 4.85 -19.60
CA GLU A 12 17.84 4.34 -20.35
C GLU A 12 16.56 4.73 -19.60
N PRO A 13 15.63 5.46 -20.25
CA PRO A 13 14.37 5.82 -19.63
C PRO A 13 13.56 4.57 -19.27
N ILE A 14 13.09 4.49 -18.03
CA ILE A 14 12.20 3.42 -17.58
C ILE A 14 10.76 3.82 -17.91
N ALA A 15 10.08 3.02 -18.72
CA ALA A 15 8.67 3.22 -19.03
C ALA A 15 7.78 2.70 -17.89
N LEU A 16 6.80 3.51 -17.49
CA LEU A 16 5.70 3.06 -16.64
C LEU A 16 4.62 2.46 -17.54
N ILE A 17 4.49 1.13 -17.51
CA ILE A 17 3.59 0.39 -18.41
C ILE A 17 2.21 0.12 -17.82
N GLY A 18 2.03 0.38 -16.53
CA GLY A 18 0.83 0.01 -15.79
C GLY A 18 0.82 0.55 -14.37
N MET A 19 -0.38 0.75 -13.81
CA MET A 19 -0.58 1.14 -12.41
C MET A 19 -1.86 0.50 -11.86
N SER A 20 -1.83 0.11 -10.59
CA SER A 20 -3.00 -0.29 -9.82
C SER A 20 -2.91 0.35 -8.43
N CYS A 21 -4.04 0.75 -7.87
CA CYS A 21 -4.08 1.41 -6.58
C CYS A 21 -5.35 1.11 -5.79
N GLU A 22 -5.26 1.36 -4.48
CA GLU A 22 -6.36 1.25 -3.54
C GLU A 22 -6.17 2.39 -2.53
N PHE A 23 -7.08 3.38 -2.54
CA PHE A 23 -7.01 4.54 -1.66
C PHE A 23 -8.35 4.78 -0.95
N ALA A 24 -8.30 5.55 0.13
CA ALA A 24 -9.51 5.96 0.85
C ALA A 24 -10.47 6.74 -0.06
N GLY A 25 -11.76 6.68 0.25
CA GLY A 25 -12.79 7.42 -0.49
C GLY A 25 -13.28 6.73 -1.77
N ASP A 26 -13.33 5.39 -1.77
CA ASP A 26 -13.86 4.57 -2.88
C ASP A 26 -13.02 4.69 -4.16
N ILE A 27 -11.69 4.78 -4.01
CA ILE A 27 -10.72 4.94 -5.10
C ILE A 27 -10.03 3.60 -5.34
N HIS A 28 -10.42 2.91 -6.42
CA HIS A 28 -9.94 1.56 -6.76
C HIS A 28 -9.13 1.49 -8.05
N SER A 29 -8.94 2.62 -8.74
CA SER A 29 -8.19 2.68 -9.99
C SER A 29 -7.41 4.01 -10.14
N PRO A 30 -6.37 4.03 -10.99
CA PRO A 30 -5.65 5.28 -11.32
C PRO A 30 -6.56 6.36 -11.91
N ASN A 31 -7.63 5.97 -12.62
CA ASN A 31 -8.63 6.89 -13.14
C ASN A 31 -9.45 7.53 -12.02
N ASP A 32 -9.94 6.74 -11.07
CA ASP A 32 -10.69 7.25 -9.91
C ASP A 32 -9.81 8.19 -9.08
N LEU A 33 -8.52 7.84 -8.93
CA LEU A 33 -7.55 8.70 -8.27
C LEU A 33 -7.41 10.03 -9.01
N TRP A 34 -7.27 10.00 -10.32
CA TRP A 34 -7.11 11.21 -11.12
C TRP A 34 -8.35 12.10 -11.07
N ASP A 35 -9.54 11.51 -11.08
CA ASP A 35 -10.80 12.23 -10.94
C ASP A 35 -10.92 12.87 -9.55
N ALA A 36 -10.61 12.12 -8.49
CA ALA A 36 -10.59 12.65 -7.13
C ALA A 36 -9.58 13.80 -6.94
N LEU A 37 -8.40 13.70 -7.56
CA LEU A 37 -7.38 14.75 -7.51
C LEU A 37 -7.82 16.02 -8.25
N LYS A 38 -8.42 15.89 -9.45
CA LYS A 38 -8.97 17.03 -10.19
C LYS A 38 -10.08 17.73 -9.43
N GLU A 39 -10.91 16.96 -8.72
CA GLU A 39 -12.01 17.46 -7.90
C GLU A 39 -11.56 17.96 -6.52
N SER A 40 -10.30 17.74 -6.15
CA SER A 40 -9.78 18.03 -4.79
C SER A 40 -10.67 17.43 -3.70
N ARG A 41 -11.08 16.17 -3.89
CA ARG A 41 -12.02 15.48 -3.01
C ARG A 41 -11.38 15.23 -1.64
N ASP A 42 -12.09 15.61 -0.56
CA ASP A 42 -11.73 15.19 0.79
C ASP A 42 -12.21 13.76 1.03
N VAL A 43 -11.27 12.86 1.29
CA VAL A 43 -11.51 11.43 1.52
C VAL A 43 -11.26 11.03 2.98
N GLY A 44 -11.04 12.02 3.86
CA GLY A 44 -10.88 11.78 5.29
C GLY A 44 -12.16 11.20 5.91
N SER A 45 -12.02 10.07 6.59
CA SER A 45 -13.09 9.47 7.39
C SER A 45 -12.61 9.18 8.80
N THR A 46 -13.55 9.09 9.75
CA THR A 46 -13.25 8.58 11.09
C THR A 46 -12.76 7.14 11.00
N THR A 47 -11.77 6.77 11.81
CA THR A 47 -11.29 5.39 11.88
C THR A 47 -12.45 4.46 12.27
N PRO A 48 -12.72 3.39 11.51
CA PRO A 48 -13.76 2.43 11.85
C PRO A 48 -13.51 1.82 13.23
N ILE A 49 -14.54 1.77 14.09
CA ILE A 49 -14.45 1.22 15.45
C ILE A 49 -13.94 -0.23 15.46
N ASP A 50 -14.29 -0.98 14.43
CA ASP A 50 -13.88 -2.38 14.20
C ASP A 50 -12.38 -2.51 13.84
N ARG A 51 -11.78 -1.48 13.23
CA ARG A 51 -10.35 -1.45 12.91
C ARG A 51 -9.53 -1.01 14.12
N PHE A 52 -9.97 0.06 14.77
CA PHE A 52 -9.32 0.62 15.95
C PHE A 52 -10.24 1.60 16.67
N ASP A 53 -10.45 1.37 17.95
CA ASP A 53 -11.24 2.25 18.82
C ASP A 53 -10.41 3.47 19.28
N LEU A 54 -10.56 4.57 18.53
CA LEU A 54 -9.91 5.85 18.82
C LEU A 54 -10.37 6.47 20.15
N GLU A 55 -11.65 6.29 20.52
CA GLU A 55 -12.21 6.90 21.74
C GLU A 55 -11.66 6.21 22.98
N SER A 56 -11.65 4.87 22.98
CA SER A 56 -11.01 4.09 24.04
C SER A 56 -9.52 4.39 24.12
N PHE A 57 -8.82 4.49 22.99
CA PHE A 57 -7.40 4.85 22.99
C PHE A 57 -7.16 6.25 23.57
N ALA A 58 -7.93 7.25 23.16
CA ALA A 58 -7.82 8.62 23.67
C ALA A 58 -8.14 8.70 25.17
N ALA A 59 -9.18 8.00 25.63
CA ALA A 59 -9.53 7.92 27.04
C ALA A 59 -8.40 7.29 27.87
N HIS A 60 -7.72 6.26 27.36
CA HIS A 60 -6.55 5.67 28.01
C HIS A 60 -5.32 6.59 28.00
N MET A 61 -5.11 7.37 26.95
CA MET A 61 -3.99 8.33 26.89
C MET A 61 -4.18 9.51 27.85
N LEU A 62 -5.42 9.97 28.05
CA LEU A 62 -5.74 11.09 28.95
C LEU A 62 -5.83 10.65 30.42
N ASN A 63 -6.11 9.37 30.69
CA ASN A 63 -6.03 8.78 32.02
C ASN A 63 -4.64 8.16 32.27
N MET A 64 -3.62 9.01 32.49
CA MET A 64 -2.37 8.58 33.13
C MET A 64 -2.62 8.30 34.62
N ASP A 65 -3.39 7.26 34.94
CA ASP A 65 -3.38 6.71 36.28
C ASP A 65 -1.98 6.11 36.53
N ASN A 66 -1.40 6.45 37.68
CA ASN A 66 0.01 6.26 38.10
C ASN A 66 0.52 4.79 38.16
N ASP A 67 -0.19 3.86 37.54
CA ASP A 67 -0.07 2.44 37.82
C ASP A 67 0.73 1.70 36.73
N GLY A 68 1.08 2.38 35.63
CA GLY A 68 2.01 1.87 34.60
C GLY A 68 1.57 0.59 33.89
N GLN A 69 0.34 0.11 34.09
CA GLN A 69 -0.12 -1.12 33.46
C GLN A 69 -0.82 -0.81 32.14
N LEU A 70 -0.01 -0.78 31.07
CA LEU A 70 -0.47 -0.90 29.68
C LEU A 70 -1.06 -2.32 29.47
N ARG A 71 -2.27 -2.57 29.97
CA ARG A 71 -2.94 -3.88 29.86
C ARG A 71 -3.44 -4.07 28.44
N GLN A 72 -2.63 -4.71 27.60
CA GLN A 72 -2.95 -5.84 26.70
C GLN A 72 -4.23 -5.83 25.82
N LYS A 73 -5.01 -4.75 25.78
CA LYS A 73 -6.27 -4.65 25.02
C LYS A 73 -6.14 -3.88 23.72
N LEU A 74 -5.04 -3.15 23.51
CA LEU A 74 -4.82 -2.41 22.26
C LEU A 74 -4.40 -3.31 21.09
N LEU A 75 -4.03 -4.57 21.37
CA LEU A 75 -3.64 -5.56 20.37
C LEU A 75 -4.74 -6.62 20.17
N ARG A 76 -5.99 -6.18 20.11
CA ARG A 76 -7.06 -6.96 19.51
C ARG A 76 -7.35 -6.36 18.14
N ALA A 77 -6.45 -6.69 17.21
CA ALA A 77 -6.74 -6.63 15.79
C ALA A 77 -7.63 -7.84 15.52
N ASP A 78 -8.93 -7.61 15.54
CA ASP A 78 -9.91 -8.68 15.46
C ASP A 78 -9.88 -9.28 14.04
N ALA A 79 -9.45 -10.53 13.98
CA ALA A 79 -9.96 -11.58 13.09
C ALA A 79 -10.12 -11.28 11.57
N GLU A 80 -9.00 -11.08 10.87
CA GLU A 80 -8.86 -11.53 9.47
C GLU A 80 -8.18 -12.92 9.43
N PRO A 81 -8.39 -13.76 8.40
CA PRO A 81 -7.82 -15.10 8.36
C PRO A 81 -6.31 -15.10 8.57
N ALA A 82 -5.92 -15.92 9.54
CA ALA A 82 -4.60 -16.15 10.10
C ALA A 82 -3.43 -16.14 9.10
N GLY A 83 -2.51 -15.19 9.28
CA GLY A 83 -1.08 -15.40 9.01
C GLY A 83 -0.38 -14.39 8.09
N ILE A 84 -1.11 -13.67 7.24
CA ILE A 84 -0.53 -12.65 6.35
C ILE A 84 -0.93 -11.26 6.83
N ASP A 85 0.07 -10.39 6.97
CA ASP A 85 -0.14 -8.95 7.21
C ASP A 85 -1.05 -8.36 6.12
N PRO A 86 -2.14 -7.64 6.48
CA PRO A 86 -3.03 -6.98 5.52
C PRO A 86 -2.31 -6.18 4.43
N CYS A 87 -1.18 -5.52 4.76
CA CYS A 87 -0.38 -4.78 3.78
C CYS A 87 0.18 -5.70 2.68
N HIS A 88 0.71 -6.87 3.04
CA HIS A 88 1.19 -7.85 2.06
C HIS A 88 0.05 -8.44 1.24
N ARG A 89 -1.12 -8.67 1.84
CA ARG A 89 -2.30 -9.17 1.12
C ARG A 89 -2.77 -8.17 0.06
N LEU A 90 -2.87 -6.90 0.41
CA LEU A 90 -3.23 -5.83 -0.52
C LEU A 90 -2.20 -5.69 -1.64
N LEU A 91 -0.90 -5.76 -1.33
CA LEU A 91 0.15 -5.72 -2.33
C LEU A 91 -0.01 -6.83 -3.39
N ILE A 92 -0.25 -8.06 -2.94
CA ILE A 92 -0.47 -9.20 -3.83
C ILE A 92 -1.72 -8.98 -4.69
N LEU A 93 -2.81 -8.53 -4.09
CA LEU A 93 -4.06 -8.28 -4.81
C LEU A 93 -3.87 -7.21 -5.89
N LYS A 94 -3.25 -6.08 -5.54
CA LYS A 94 -3.03 -4.97 -6.49
C LYS A 94 -2.06 -5.35 -7.61
N PHE A 95 -1.10 -6.23 -7.32
CA PHE A 95 -0.23 -6.78 -8.35
C PHE A 95 -0.99 -7.66 -9.35
N VAL A 96 -1.94 -8.48 -8.89
CA VAL A 96 -2.80 -9.26 -9.78
C VAL A 96 -3.70 -8.35 -10.62
N ASP A 97 -4.37 -7.38 -9.98
CA ASP A 97 -5.21 -6.39 -10.68
C ASP A 97 -4.44 -5.65 -11.78
N LEU A 98 -3.19 -5.28 -11.50
CA LEU A 98 -2.29 -4.63 -12.47
C LEU A 98 -2.04 -5.52 -13.70
N LEU A 99 -1.67 -6.78 -13.47
CA LEU A 99 -1.37 -7.71 -14.56
C LEU A 99 -2.60 -7.92 -15.44
N ASP A 100 -3.76 -8.18 -14.83
CA ASP A 100 -5.01 -8.42 -15.55
C ASP A 100 -5.47 -7.18 -16.33
N GLY A 101 -5.31 -5.97 -15.77
CA GLY A 101 -5.69 -4.71 -16.42
C GLY A 101 -4.89 -4.39 -17.68
N ASP A 102 -3.60 -4.71 -17.69
CA ASP A 102 -2.68 -4.40 -18.79
C ASP A 102 -2.48 -5.58 -19.77
N GLY A 103 -3.26 -6.66 -19.62
CA GLY A 103 -3.23 -7.82 -20.51
C GLY A 103 -2.02 -8.74 -20.31
N TYR A 104 -1.32 -8.62 -19.19
CA TYR A 104 -0.29 -9.55 -18.76
C TYR A 104 -0.93 -10.69 -17.95
N SER A 105 -0.62 -11.95 -18.26
CA SER A 105 -1.10 -13.07 -17.45
C SER A 105 -0.02 -13.47 -16.44
N VAL A 106 -0.45 -13.88 -15.24
CA VAL A 106 0.47 -14.34 -14.18
C VAL A 106 1.37 -15.48 -14.67
N GLU A 107 0.85 -16.36 -15.52
CA GLU A 107 1.59 -17.48 -16.10
C GLU A 107 2.72 -17.02 -17.01
N LYS A 108 2.52 -15.93 -17.77
CA LYS A 108 3.57 -15.36 -18.63
C LYS A 108 4.69 -14.72 -17.83
N MET A 109 4.38 -14.21 -16.64
CA MET A 109 5.34 -13.56 -15.75
C MET A 109 6.11 -14.56 -14.88
N SER A 110 5.56 -15.77 -14.67
CA SER A 110 6.19 -16.82 -13.89
C SER A 110 7.53 -17.27 -14.49
N GLY A 111 8.59 -17.30 -13.67
CA GLY A 111 9.94 -17.69 -14.10
C GLY A 111 10.72 -16.62 -14.86
N THR A 112 10.14 -15.44 -15.09
CA THR A 112 10.85 -14.29 -15.68
C THR A 112 11.80 -13.66 -14.66
N LYS A 113 12.74 -12.84 -15.16
CA LYS A 113 13.66 -12.05 -14.31
C LYS A 113 13.01 -10.74 -13.84
N THR A 114 11.78 -10.81 -13.35
CA THR A 114 11.05 -9.64 -12.84
C THR A 114 11.44 -9.39 -11.39
N SER A 115 11.90 -8.17 -11.08
CA SER A 115 12.21 -7.76 -9.71
C SER A 115 10.99 -7.13 -9.03
N VAL A 116 10.91 -7.28 -7.71
CA VAL A 116 9.86 -6.68 -6.88
C VAL A 116 10.52 -5.74 -5.88
N HIS A 117 10.05 -4.50 -5.81
CA HIS A 117 10.55 -3.47 -4.91
C HIS A 117 9.37 -2.86 -4.16
N THR A 118 9.35 -2.97 -2.83
CA THR A 118 8.28 -2.49 -1.96
C THR A 118 8.84 -1.50 -0.95
N GLY A 119 8.03 -0.53 -0.54
CA GLY A 119 8.34 0.48 0.47
C GLY A 119 7.61 0.26 1.79
#